data_AF-A0A7H1MKR2-F1
#
_entry.id   AF-A0A7H1MKR2-F1
#
_cell.length_a   1.000
_cell.length_b   1.000
_cell.length_c   1.000
_cell.angle_alpha   90.00
_cell.angle_beta   90.00
_cell.angle_gamma   90.00
#
_symmetry.space_group_name_H-M   'P 1'
#
loop_
_entity.id
_entity.type
_entity.pdbx_description
1 polymer ?
#
loop_
_entity_poly.entity_id
_entity_poly.type
_entity_poly.pdbx_seq_one_letter_code
_entity_poly.pdbx_strand_id
1 'polypeptide(L)'
;MRKHGKRIVISISALVLVIAILAFTSLAIKHQNDVKHQNQITAEAKKKSSIKVKKEKQEKQKKQEDRAISEAVKDPDASSIATSTSKQTIQKNNFSNIFIKQLTSEKLPVKVQTILIKDQTATIILQDNIKQKDIKTYLDNYAKTVAIALQVADQNSDNEITTIKIARQISLKNGSQFGIATLWDGDQLKNNSNLKVEDTTADNLIPNASRYEFSGSIWSNFDQKQKNVYTNHITSGKAEDNNEFNTWFDNSTHKQD
;
A
#
# COMPACT_ATOMS: atom_id res chain seq x y z
N MET A 1 40.92 -52.97 -68.47
CA MET A 1 39.63 -53.56 -68.89
C MET A 1 39.22 -54.64 -67.89
N ARG A 2 37.91 -54.73 -67.61
CA ARG A 2 37.18 -55.72 -66.78
C ARG A 2 37.34 -55.53 -65.26
N LYS A 3 36.36 -54.95 -64.55
CA LYS A 3 34.96 -55.34 -64.27
C LYS A 3 34.82 -56.63 -63.43
N HIS A 4 34.03 -56.48 -62.36
CA HIS A 4 33.27 -57.50 -61.59
C HIS A 4 33.93 -58.12 -60.35
N GLY A 5 33.92 -57.35 -59.25
CA GLY A 5 33.79 -57.85 -57.87
C GLY A 5 32.72 -57.11 -57.05
N LYS A 6 31.95 -56.20 -57.68
CA LYS A 6 30.80 -55.53 -57.07
C LYS A 6 29.58 -56.44 -57.19
N ARG A 7 29.22 -57.19 -56.13
CA ARG A 7 27.83 -57.58 -55.83
C ARG A 7 27.57 -58.37 -54.52
N ILE A 8 28.57 -58.68 -53.68
CA ILE A 8 28.33 -59.52 -52.48
C ILE A 8 28.52 -58.78 -51.13
N VAL A 9 28.94 -57.52 -51.10
CA VAL A 9 29.17 -56.78 -49.83
C VAL A 9 28.08 -55.73 -49.50
N ILE A 10 27.05 -55.58 -50.34
CA ILE A 10 26.00 -54.55 -50.14
C ILE A 10 24.79 -55.07 -49.34
N SER A 11 24.70 -56.38 -49.04
CA SER A 11 23.50 -56.95 -48.41
C SER A 11 23.58 -57.22 -46.90
N ILE A 12 24.69 -56.88 -46.22
CA ILE A 12 24.80 -57.05 -44.75
C ILE A 12 24.80 -55.70 -44.00
N SER A 13 25.19 -54.60 -44.65
CA SER A 13 25.22 -53.26 -44.05
C SER A 13 23.86 -52.54 -43.99
N ALA A 14 22.81 -53.09 -44.63
CA ALA A 14 21.46 -52.50 -44.62
C ALA A 14 20.55 -53.04 -43.49
N LEU A 15 20.89 -54.15 -42.83
CA LEU A 15 20.02 -54.75 -41.79
C LEU A 15 20.32 -54.20 -40.37
N VAL A 16 21.56 -53.76 -40.10
CA VAL A 16 21.96 -53.22 -38.78
C VAL A 16 21.42 -51.80 -38.55
N LEU A 17 21.14 -51.04 -39.62
CA LEU A 17 20.62 -49.67 -39.51
C LEU A 17 19.11 -49.63 -39.19
N VAL A 18 18.34 -50.67 -39.53
CA VAL A 18 16.88 -50.68 -39.34
C VAL A 18 16.49 -51.07 -37.90
N ILE A 19 17.28 -51.90 -37.21
CA ILE A 19 17.04 -52.28 -35.81
C ILE A 19 17.37 -51.13 -34.85
N ALA A 20 18.37 -50.30 -35.17
CA ALA A 20 18.71 -49.12 -34.36
C ALA A 20 17.65 -48.00 -34.45
N ILE A 21 16.93 -47.87 -35.57
CA ILE A 21 15.89 -46.85 -35.74
C ILE A 21 14.57 -47.25 -35.04
N LEU A 22 14.23 -48.55 -35.00
CA LEU A 22 13.00 -49.03 -34.34
C LEU A 22 13.09 -49.07 -32.80
N ALA A 23 14.30 -49.15 -32.23
CA ALA A 23 14.52 -49.01 -30.78
C ALA A 23 14.44 -47.53 -30.32
N PHE A 24 14.82 -46.56 -31.16
CA PHE A 24 14.73 -45.14 -30.82
C PHE A 24 13.31 -44.58 -30.92
N THR A 25 12.46 -45.09 -31.83
CA THR A 25 11.07 -44.62 -31.94
C THR A 25 10.14 -45.21 -30.87
N SER A 26 10.45 -46.39 -30.31
CA SER A 26 9.69 -46.96 -29.20
C SER A 26 10.07 -46.38 -27.82
N LEU A 27 11.32 -45.91 -27.64
CA LEU A 27 11.75 -45.20 -26.43
C LEU A 27 11.27 -43.74 -26.42
N ALA A 28 11.16 -43.09 -27.58
CA ALA A 28 10.63 -41.73 -27.70
C ALA A 28 9.10 -41.64 -27.52
N ILE A 29 8.35 -42.69 -27.91
CA ILE A 29 6.88 -42.71 -27.74
C ILE A 29 6.47 -43.12 -26.31
N LYS A 30 7.25 -43.96 -25.61
CA LYS A 30 7.00 -44.22 -24.17
C LYS A 30 7.33 -43.02 -23.28
N HIS A 31 8.37 -42.24 -23.60
CA HIS A 31 8.69 -41.03 -22.83
C HIS A 31 7.70 -39.88 -23.05
N GLN A 32 6.90 -39.86 -24.13
CA GLN A 32 5.87 -38.84 -24.34
C GLN A 32 4.49 -39.22 -23.79
N ASN A 33 4.17 -40.52 -23.67
CA ASN A 33 2.87 -40.95 -23.12
C ASN A 33 2.86 -41.09 -21.58
N ASP A 34 3.98 -41.42 -20.93
CA ASP A 34 4.05 -41.36 -19.46
C ASP A 34 4.10 -39.90 -18.94
N VAL A 35 4.66 -38.97 -19.73
CA VAL A 35 4.65 -37.54 -19.40
C VAL A 35 3.26 -36.92 -19.57
N LYS A 36 2.40 -37.43 -20.48
CA LYS A 36 1.01 -36.92 -20.63
C LYS A 36 0.05 -37.46 -19.57
N HIS A 37 0.19 -38.71 -19.10
CA HIS A 37 -0.65 -39.22 -18.01
C HIS A 37 -0.16 -38.84 -16.61
N GLN A 38 1.14 -38.57 -16.40
CA GLN A 38 1.57 -37.83 -15.20
C GLN A 38 1.16 -36.36 -15.27
N ASN A 39 1.15 -35.70 -16.43
CA ASN A 39 0.77 -34.29 -16.49
C ASN A 39 -0.73 -34.02 -16.36
N GLN A 40 -1.64 -34.98 -16.55
CA GLN A 40 -3.06 -34.75 -16.25
C GLN A 40 -3.41 -35.00 -14.77
N ILE A 41 -2.82 -36.00 -14.12
CA ILE A 41 -3.00 -36.20 -12.66
C ILE A 41 -2.18 -35.16 -11.87
N THR A 42 -1.03 -34.71 -12.40
CA THR A 42 -0.24 -33.61 -11.81
C THR A 42 -0.79 -32.23 -12.19
N ALA A 43 -1.56 -32.05 -13.28
CA ALA A 43 -2.23 -30.77 -13.57
C ALA A 43 -3.51 -30.58 -12.74
N GLU A 44 -4.23 -31.63 -12.35
CA GLU A 44 -5.32 -31.49 -11.37
C GLU A 44 -4.82 -31.37 -9.93
N ALA A 45 -3.71 -32.02 -9.58
CA ALA A 45 -3.04 -31.80 -8.29
C ALA A 45 -2.34 -30.42 -8.22
N LYS A 46 -1.76 -29.90 -9.32
CA LYS A 46 -1.20 -28.55 -9.40
C LYS A 46 -2.26 -27.47 -9.64
N LYS A 47 -3.45 -27.74 -10.19
CA LYS A 47 -4.58 -26.79 -10.12
C LYS A 47 -5.12 -26.68 -8.70
N LYS A 48 -5.24 -27.79 -7.95
CA LYS A 48 -5.61 -27.72 -6.53
C LYS A 48 -4.51 -27.12 -5.65
N SER A 49 -3.22 -27.38 -5.90
CA SER A 49 -2.13 -26.74 -5.13
C SER A 49 -1.82 -25.30 -5.57
N SER A 50 -2.04 -24.91 -6.83
CA SER A 50 -1.89 -23.51 -7.26
C SER A 50 -3.09 -22.64 -6.85
N ILE A 51 -4.29 -23.22 -6.72
CA ILE A 51 -5.42 -22.54 -6.07
C ILE A 51 -5.19 -22.46 -4.56
N LYS A 52 -4.60 -23.48 -3.92
CA LYS A 52 -4.27 -23.44 -2.48
C LYS A 52 -3.09 -22.52 -2.16
N VAL A 53 -2.08 -22.40 -3.02
CA VAL A 53 -0.93 -21.48 -2.87
C VAL A 53 -1.29 -20.05 -3.31
N LYS A 54 -2.18 -19.84 -4.29
CA LYS A 54 -2.74 -18.51 -4.57
C LYS A 54 -3.76 -18.08 -3.51
N LYS A 55 -4.59 -18.99 -2.96
CA LYS A 55 -5.42 -18.69 -1.80
C LYS A 55 -4.58 -18.49 -0.53
N GLU A 56 -3.48 -19.21 -0.32
CA GLU A 56 -2.60 -18.97 0.84
C GLU A 56 -1.71 -17.74 0.66
N LYS A 57 -1.29 -17.36 -0.56
CA LYS A 57 -0.61 -16.08 -0.80
C LYS A 57 -1.58 -14.90 -0.78
N GLN A 58 -2.81 -15.05 -1.29
CA GLN A 58 -3.85 -14.04 -1.13
C GLN A 58 -4.40 -14.00 0.31
N GLU A 59 -4.49 -15.11 1.05
CA GLU A 59 -4.84 -15.11 2.49
C GLU A 59 -3.67 -14.65 3.34
N LYS A 60 -2.40 -14.85 2.94
CA LYS A 60 -1.24 -14.28 3.64
C LYS A 60 -1.05 -12.80 3.33
N GLN A 61 -1.24 -12.34 2.08
CA GLN A 61 -1.26 -10.91 1.74
C GLN A 61 -2.48 -10.21 2.32
N LYS A 62 -3.67 -10.82 2.27
CA LYS A 62 -4.87 -10.29 2.92
C LYS A 62 -4.75 -10.35 4.45
N LYS A 63 -4.15 -11.39 5.04
CA LYS A 63 -3.77 -11.38 6.47
C LYS A 63 -2.71 -10.33 6.79
N GLN A 64 -1.84 -9.93 5.85
CA GLN A 64 -0.78 -8.96 6.10
C GLN A 64 -1.29 -7.51 5.97
N GLU A 65 -2.23 -7.26 5.05
CA GLU A 65 -2.94 -5.97 4.92
C GLU A 65 -4.01 -5.76 6.00
N ASP A 66 -4.75 -6.83 6.39
CA ASP A 66 -5.77 -6.82 7.47
C ASP A 66 -5.16 -6.65 8.88
N ARG A 67 -3.84 -6.46 9.00
CA ARG A 67 -3.13 -6.51 10.27
C ARG A 67 -2.45 -5.23 10.71
N ALA A 68 -2.24 -4.22 9.88
CA ALA A 68 -1.34 -3.14 10.29
C ALA A 68 -1.84 -2.30 11.46
N ILE A 69 -3.16 -2.11 11.56
CA ILE A 69 -3.77 -1.41 12.69
C ILE A 69 -3.92 -2.37 13.85
N SER A 70 -4.09 -3.66 13.55
CA SER A 70 -4.00 -4.71 14.55
C SER A 70 -2.58 -4.95 15.05
N GLU A 71 -1.50 -4.56 14.34
CA GLU A 71 -0.07 -4.78 14.66
C GLU A 71 0.58 -3.58 15.34
N ALA A 72 0.10 -2.35 15.09
CA ALA A 72 0.15 -1.30 16.10
C ALA A 72 -0.52 -1.74 17.42
N VAL A 73 -1.48 -2.66 17.33
CA VAL A 73 -2.21 -3.33 18.43
C VAL A 73 -1.67 -4.76 18.72
N LYS A 74 -0.52 -5.18 18.16
CA LYS A 74 0.18 -6.43 18.53
C LYS A 74 1.47 -6.17 19.31
N ASP A 75 1.54 -5.03 19.98
CA ASP A 75 2.15 -5.04 21.30
C ASP A 75 1.45 -6.15 22.11
N PRO A 76 2.18 -7.12 22.72
CA PRO A 76 1.57 -8.16 23.56
C PRO A 76 0.67 -7.61 24.68
N ASP A 77 0.75 -6.30 24.94
CA ASP A 77 -0.01 -5.60 25.95
C ASP A 77 -1.01 -4.55 25.40
N ALA A 78 -1.27 -4.49 24.10
CA ALA A 78 -2.31 -3.60 23.54
C ALA A 78 -3.72 -4.18 23.78
N SER A 79 -4.27 -3.93 24.96
CA SER A 79 -5.68 -4.19 25.23
C SER A 79 -6.52 -2.92 25.01
N SER A 80 -7.52 -3.01 24.13
CA SER A 80 -8.52 -1.98 23.79
C SER A 80 -7.99 -0.73 23.05
N ILE A 81 -8.86 -0.11 22.25
CA ILE A 81 -8.56 1.15 21.55
C ILE A 81 -8.28 2.19 22.64
N ALA A 82 -7.02 2.53 22.87
CA ALA A 82 -6.69 3.67 23.71
C ALA A 82 -7.27 4.92 23.03
N THR A 83 -8.41 5.40 23.52
CA THR A 83 -8.96 6.68 23.08
C THR A 83 -7.98 7.75 23.53
N SER A 84 -7.35 8.45 22.58
CA SER A 84 -6.66 9.72 22.87
C SER A 84 -7.61 10.60 23.69
N THR A 85 -7.30 10.78 24.98
CA THR A 85 -8.14 11.51 25.93
C THR A 85 -7.92 13.02 25.84
N SER A 86 -7.02 13.48 24.95
CA SER A 86 -6.71 14.90 24.85
C SER A 86 -7.90 15.69 24.34
N LYS A 87 -8.16 16.81 25.01
CA LYS A 87 -9.29 17.71 24.76
C LYS A 87 -9.32 18.17 23.31
N GLN A 88 -10.51 18.16 22.71
CA GLN A 88 -10.73 18.71 21.38
C GLN A 88 -10.46 20.22 21.38
N THR A 89 -9.63 20.69 20.44
CA THR A 89 -9.26 22.10 20.28
C THR A 89 -9.47 22.53 18.84
N ILE A 90 -10.65 23.08 18.55
CA ILE A 90 -11.01 23.54 17.20
C ILE A 90 -11.18 25.05 17.22
N GLN A 91 -10.28 25.76 16.54
CA GLN A 91 -10.43 27.18 16.26
C GLN A 91 -11.61 27.39 15.32
N LYS A 92 -12.60 28.16 15.78
CA LYS A 92 -13.81 28.45 15.00
C LYS A 92 -13.50 29.52 13.95
N ASN A 93 -13.64 29.16 12.68
CA ASN A 93 -13.53 30.04 11.51
C ASN A 93 -14.23 29.37 10.31
N ASN A 94 -14.26 30.06 9.17
CA ASN A 94 -14.90 29.55 7.95
C ASN A 94 -14.31 28.22 7.49
N PHE A 95 -12.97 28.10 7.45
CA PHE A 95 -12.30 26.87 7.05
C PHE A 95 -12.73 25.69 7.93
N SER A 96 -12.59 25.80 9.26
CA SER A 96 -12.93 24.76 10.21
C SER A 96 -14.39 24.33 10.08
N ASN A 97 -15.31 25.29 9.93
CA ASN A 97 -16.74 25.01 9.81
C ASN A 97 -17.07 24.25 8.52
N ILE A 98 -16.53 24.71 7.38
CA ILE A 98 -16.76 24.08 6.07
C ILE A 98 -16.10 22.70 6.04
N PHE A 99 -14.86 22.58 6.51
CA PHE A 99 -14.13 21.32 6.61
C PHE A 99 -14.92 20.27 7.40
N ILE A 100 -15.36 20.59 8.62
CA ILE A 100 -16.13 19.66 9.46
C ILE A 100 -17.49 19.31 8.82
N LYS A 101 -18.17 20.29 8.21
CA LYS A 101 -19.43 20.05 7.49
C LYS A 101 -19.22 19.07 6.32
N GLN A 102 -18.16 19.24 5.54
CA GLN A 102 -17.86 18.36 4.41
C GLN A 102 -17.49 16.95 4.88
N LEU A 103 -16.68 16.81 5.93
CA LEU A 103 -16.39 15.49 6.52
C LEU A 103 -17.67 14.75 6.94
N THR A 104 -18.63 15.47 7.51
CA THR A 104 -19.93 14.93 7.93
C THR A 104 -20.78 14.52 6.72
N SER A 105 -20.79 15.35 5.67
CA SER A 105 -21.53 15.08 4.42
C SER A 105 -21.00 13.83 3.71
N GLU A 106 -19.67 13.69 3.64
CA GLU A 106 -18.97 12.54 3.05
C GLU A 106 -19.02 11.29 3.93
N LYS A 107 -19.56 11.39 5.15
CA LYS A 107 -19.67 10.31 6.15
C LYS A 107 -18.33 9.64 6.43
N LEU A 108 -17.24 10.41 6.41
CA LEU A 108 -15.91 9.86 6.65
C LEU A 108 -15.76 9.43 8.12
N PRO A 109 -15.26 8.21 8.38
CA PRO A 109 -15.08 7.68 9.74
C PRO A 109 -13.80 8.25 10.36
N VAL A 110 -13.78 9.57 10.58
CA VAL A 110 -12.67 10.30 11.21
C VAL A 110 -13.22 11.25 12.27
N LYS A 111 -12.47 11.42 13.36
CA LYS A 111 -12.80 12.41 14.39
C LYS A 111 -11.71 13.48 14.41
N VAL A 112 -12.11 14.73 14.25
CA VAL A 112 -11.18 15.87 14.34
C VAL A 112 -10.90 16.17 15.81
N GLN A 113 -9.63 16.08 16.22
CA GLN A 113 -9.16 16.46 17.55
C GLN A 113 -8.76 17.94 17.58
N THR A 114 -7.98 18.37 16.60
CA THR A 114 -7.43 19.73 16.58
C THR A 114 -7.64 20.36 15.21
N ILE A 115 -8.04 21.63 15.20
CA ILE A 115 -7.84 22.55 14.07
C ILE A 115 -7.31 23.85 14.65
N LEU A 116 -6.10 24.23 14.26
CA LEU A 116 -5.49 25.52 14.60
C LEU A 116 -5.06 26.20 13.31
N ILE A 117 -5.33 27.50 13.19
CA ILE A 117 -4.89 28.32 12.07
C ILE A 117 -3.97 29.40 12.62
N LYS A 118 -2.73 29.39 12.17
CA LYS A 118 -1.72 30.36 12.53
C LYS A 118 -0.83 30.62 11.32
N ASP A 119 -0.53 31.89 11.04
CA ASP A 119 0.40 32.28 9.97
C ASP A 119 0.05 31.62 8.62
N GLN A 120 -1.24 31.62 8.29
CA GLN A 120 -1.82 30.98 7.10
C GLN A 120 -1.63 29.46 6.97
N THR A 121 -1.25 28.81 8.08
CA THR A 121 -1.10 27.37 8.19
C THR A 121 -2.26 26.77 8.99
N ALA A 122 -3.06 25.92 8.36
CA ALA A 122 -3.99 25.05 9.07
C ALA A 122 -3.27 23.80 9.57
N THR A 123 -3.22 23.63 10.89
CA THR A 123 -2.77 22.40 11.56
C THR A 123 -3.98 21.60 12.01
N ILE A 124 -4.16 20.42 11.43
CA ILE A 124 -5.28 19.51 11.67
C ILE A 124 -4.74 18.22 12.29
N ILE A 125 -5.32 17.79 13.41
CA ILE A 125 -5.02 16.49 14.01
C ILE A 125 -6.31 15.68 14.06
N LEU A 126 -6.28 14.51 13.44
CA LEU A 126 -7.36 13.54 13.46
C LEU A 126 -7.05 12.50 14.54
N GLN A 127 -8.00 12.32 15.44
CA GLN A 127 -7.97 11.24 16.41
C GLN A 127 -8.26 9.91 15.70
N ASP A 128 -7.55 8.85 16.09
CA ASP A 128 -8.00 7.50 15.79
C ASP A 128 -8.83 6.98 16.96
N ASN A 129 -10.11 6.82 16.70
CA ASN A 129 -11.09 6.38 17.69
C ASN A 129 -11.98 5.26 17.16
N ILE A 130 -11.60 4.62 16.04
CA ILE A 130 -12.39 3.59 15.38
C ILE A 130 -11.51 2.36 15.17
N LYS A 131 -12.05 1.16 15.40
CA LYS A 131 -11.41 -0.08 14.97
C LYS A 131 -11.36 -0.09 13.45
N GLN A 132 -10.21 0.27 12.91
CA GLN A 132 -9.98 0.17 11.48
C GLN A 132 -9.85 -1.30 11.08
N LYS A 133 -10.31 -1.63 9.89
CA LYS A 133 -10.30 -3.02 9.39
C LYS A 133 -8.92 -3.44 8.91
N ASP A 134 -8.19 -2.52 8.28
CA ASP A 134 -6.91 -2.76 7.60
C ASP A 134 -6.18 -1.42 7.33
N ILE A 135 -4.88 -1.48 6.98
CA ILE A 135 -4.05 -0.28 6.74
C ILE A 135 -4.57 0.58 5.59
N LYS A 136 -5.09 -0.07 4.55
CA LYS A 136 -5.50 0.60 3.33
C LYS A 136 -6.73 1.45 3.60
N THR A 137 -7.71 0.92 4.31
CA THR A 137 -8.90 1.63 4.79
C THR A 137 -8.50 2.83 5.66
N TYR A 138 -7.50 2.70 6.54
CA TYR A 138 -7.02 3.83 7.35
C TYR A 138 -6.38 4.93 6.50
N LEU A 139 -5.50 4.57 5.56
CA LEU A 139 -4.81 5.53 4.72
C LEU A 139 -5.73 6.17 3.67
N ASP A 140 -6.67 5.41 3.11
CA ASP A 140 -7.65 5.95 2.15
C ASP A 140 -8.61 6.94 2.84
N ASN A 141 -9.09 6.62 4.04
CA ASN A 141 -9.92 7.56 4.82
C ASN A 141 -9.15 8.82 5.20
N TYR A 142 -7.86 8.67 5.52
CA TYR A 142 -6.98 9.81 5.73
C TYR A 142 -6.85 10.63 4.45
N ALA A 143 -6.51 10.03 3.31
CA ALA A 143 -6.35 10.71 2.03
C ALA A 143 -7.62 11.46 1.61
N LYS A 144 -8.80 10.87 1.78
CA LYS A 144 -10.09 11.55 1.54
C LYS A 144 -10.28 12.76 2.44
N THR A 145 -9.90 12.65 3.70
CA THR A 145 -9.94 13.77 4.66
C THR A 145 -8.98 14.89 4.24
N VAL A 146 -7.79 14.53 3.75
CA VAL A 146 -6.81 15.48 3.21
C VAL A 146 -7.38 16.18 1.97
N ALA A 147 -7.94 15.44 1.01
CA ALA A 147 -8.54 16.03 -0.20
C ALA A 147 -9.63 17.06 0.15
N ILE A 148 -10.47 16.78 1.14
CA ILE A 148 -11.46 17.74 1.64
C ILE A 148 -10.77 18.97 2.22
N ALA A 149 -9.71 18.82 3.02
CA ALA A 149 -8.98 19.98 3.56
C ALA A 149 -8.40 20.85 2.44
N LEU A 150 -7.82 20.23 1.40
CA LEU A 150 -7.27 20.94 0.23
C LEU A 150 -8.35 21.67 -0.56
N GLN A 151 -9.46 21.01 -0.86
CA GLN A 151 -10.63 21.60 -1.50
C GLN A 151 -11.14 22.81 -0.72
N VAL A 152 -11.29 22.67 0.60
CA VAL A 152 -11.84 23.72 1.45
C VAL A 152 -10.87 24.89 1.55
N ALA A 153 -9.55 24.66 1.60
CA ALA A 153 -8.57 25.75 1.56
C ALA A 153 -8.61 26.53 0.24
N ASP A 154 -8.75 25.84 -0.89
CA ASP A 154 -8.82 26.45 -2.22
C ASP A 154 -10.14 27.21 -2.48
N GLN A 155 -11.25 26.70 -1.94
CA GLN A 155 -12.57 27.33 -2.05
C GLN A 155 -12.77 28.50 -1.08
N ASN A 156 -11.90 28.67 -0.09
CA ASN A 156 -12.02 29.74 0.89
C ASN A 156 -11.45 31.04 0.32
N SER A 157 -12.34 31.85 -0.26
CA SER A 157 -12.02 33.08 -1.01
C SER A 157 -11.25 34.15 -0.24
N ASP A 158 -11.18 34.05 1.08
CA ASP A 158 -10.40 34.96 1.92
C ASP A 158 -8.88 34.60 1.93
N ASN A 159 -8.48 33.55 1.20
CA ASN A 159 -7.07 33.13 0.98
C ASN A 159 -6.23 32.98 2.26
N GLU A 160 -6.86 32.74 3.41
CA GLU A 160 -6.15 32.69 4.69
C GLU A 160 -5.30 31.43 4.84
N ILE A 161 -5.42 30.42 3.98
CA ILE A 161 -4.70 29.15 4.14
C ILE A 161 -3.88 28.83 2.91
N THR A 162 -2.58 29.04 3.03
CA THR A 162 -1.59 28.68 2.01
C THR A 162 -0.84 27.40 2.35
N THR A 163 -1.06 26.86 3.54
CA THR A 163 -0.38 25.64 4.03
C THR A 163 -1.31 24.79 4.87
N ILE A 164 -1.31 23.48 4.63
CA ILE A 164 -2.05 22.50 5.43
C ILE A 164 -1.05 21.49 6.00
N LYS A 165 -0.99 21.41 7.32
CA LYS A 165 -0.37 20.32 8.09
C LYS A 165 -1.48 19.45 8.63
N ILE A 166 -1.55 18.18 8.25
CA ILE A 166 -2.60 17.28 8.71
C ILE A 166 -2.01 15.95 9.14
N ALA A 167 -2.32 15.53 10.35
CA ALA A 167 -1.89 14.25 10.90
C ALA A 167 -3.08 13.41 11.35
N ARG A 168 -2.90 12.10 11.32
CA ARG A 168 -3.84 11.15 11.92
C ARG A 168 -3.12 10.28 12.92
N GLN A 169 -3.70 10.18 14.10
CA GLN A 169 -3.16 9.38 15.18
C GLN A 169 -3.31 7.88 14.90
N ILE A 170 -2.60 7.08 15.68
CA ILE A 170 -2.85 5.66 15.95
C ILE A 170 -2.81 5.47 17.46
N SER A 171 -3.65 4.59 17.99
CA SER A 171 -3.63 4.21 19.39
C SER A 171 -2.43 3.32 19.71
N LEU A 172 -1.76 3.60 20.81
CA LEU A 172 -0.69 2.81 21.43
C LEU A 172 -1.13 2.37 22.83
N LYS A 173 -0.42 1.41 23.43
CA LYS A 173 -0.68 0.94 24.80
C LYS A 173 -0.75 2.06 25.82
N ASN A 174 0.24 2.95 25.81
CA ASN A 174 0.39 4.02 26.79
C ASN A 174 -0.04 5.38 26.23
N GLY A 175 -0.86 5.43 25.17
CA GLY A 175 -1.36 6.69 24.61
C GLY A 175 -1.53 6.68 23.10
N SER A 176 -1.06 7.70 22.40
CA SER A 176 -1.20 7.80 20.94
C SER A 176 -0.02 8.51 20.31
N GLN A 177 0.30 8.17 19.07
CA GLN A 177 1.25 8.91 18.23
C GLN A 177 0.63 9.15 16.85
N PHE A 178 1.26 9.94 16.00
CA PHE A 178 0.87 10.03 14.59
C PHE A 178 1.21 8.74 13.85
N GLY A 179 0.22 8.15 13.17
CA GLY A 179 0.42 7.05 12.24
C GLY A 179 0.88 7.54 10.88
N ILE A 180 0.33 8.68 10.47
CA ILE A 180 0.67 9.40 9.24
C ILE A 180 0.53 10.91 9.45
N ALA A 181 1.39 11.69 8.80
CA ALA A 181 1.20 13.13 8.62
C ALA A 181 1.57 13.56 7.19
N THR A 182 0.98 14.66 6.72
CA THR A 182 1.30 15.30 5.45
C THR A 182 1.37 16.81 5.61
N LEU A 183 2.23 17.45 4.81
CA LEU A 183 2.33 18.89 4.61
C LEU A 183 2.00 19.21 3.16
N TRP A 184 1.17 20.21 2.95
CA TRP A 184 0.76 20.69 1.64
C TRP A 184 0.97 22.18 1.57
N ASP A 185 1.77 22.63 0.61
CA ASP A 185 2.05 24.04 0.36
C ASP A 185 2.25 24.29 -1.14
N GLY A 186 2.21 25.56 -1.54
CA GLY A 186 2.49 25.98 -2.92
C GLY A 186 1.69 25.21 -3.98
N ASP A 187 2.40 24.71 -5.00
CA ASP A 187 1.80 23.98 -6.12
C ASP A 187 1.17 22.65 -5.70
N GLN A 188 1.66 22.04 -4.61
CA GLN A 188 1.18 20.73 -4.19
C GLN A 188 -0.20 20.84 -3.55
N LEU A 189 -0.45 21.94 -2.85
CA LEU A 189 -1.79 22.30 -2.39
C LEU A 189 -2.71 22.59 -3.59
N LYS A 190 -2.29 23.48 -4.50
CA LYS A 190 -3.12 23.95 -5.64
C LYS A 190 -3.46 22.84 -6.64
N ASN A 191 -2.50 22.00 -6.99
CA ASN A 191 -2.70 20.97 -8.02
C ASN A 191 -3.58 19.81 -7.53
N ASN A 192 -3.73 19.65 -6.21
CA ASN A 192 -4.51 18.57 -5.60
C ASN A 192 -5.85 19.06 -4.99
N SER A 193 -6.16 20.35 -5.04
CA SER A 193 -7.42 20.91 -4.51
C SER A 193 -8.66 20.48 -5.28
N ASN A 194 -8.52 20.07 -6.55
CA ASN A 194 -9.64 19.69 -7.41
C ASN A 194 -9.91 18.17 -7.46
N LEU A 195 -9.21 17.38 -6.65
CA LEU A 195 -9.39 15.93 -6.62
C LEU A 195 -10.76 15.57 -6.08
N LYS A 196 -11.46 14.65 -6.74
CA LYS A 196 -12.74 14.15 -6.24
C LYS A 196 -12.52 13.25 -5.03
N VAL A 197 -13.23 13.52 -3.93
CA VAL A 197 -13.11 12.76 -2.67
C VAL A 197 -13.41 11.27 -2.87
N GLU A 198 -14.41 10.96 -3.69
CA GLU A 198 -14.82 9.58 -3.99
C GLU A 198 -13.72 8.73 -4.65
N ASP A 199 -12.93 9.34 -5.54
CA ASP A 199 -11.86 8.71 -6.33
C ASP A 199 -10.48 8.78 -5.63
N THR A 200 -10.41 9.46 -4.49
CA THR A 200 -9.15 9.68 -3.76
C THR A 200 -8.76 8.43 -2.97
N THR A 201 -7.49 8.04 -3.09
CA THR A 201 -6.86 6.92 -2.37
C THR A 201 -5.53 7.37 -1.77
N ALA A 202 -5.00 6.58 -0.83
CA ALA A 202 -3.69 6.84 -0.25
C ALA A 202 -2.59 6.95 -1.30
N ASP A 203 -2.56 5.98 -2.23
CA ASP A 203 -1.49 5.84 -3.21
C ASP A 203 -1.51 6.92 -4.31
N ASN A 204 -2.65 7.57 -4.55
CA ASN A 204 -2.75 8.62 -5.57
C ASN A 204 -2.62 10.04 -5.01
N LEU A 205 -2.78 10.23 -3.70
CA LEU A 205 -2.71 11.54 -3.06
C LEU A 205 -1.44 11.72 -2.26
N ILE A 206 -1.16 10.85 -1.28
CA ILE A 206 -0.08 11.08 -0.30
C ILE A 206 1.29 11.34 -0.96
N PRO A 207 1.69 10.61 -2.03
CA PRO A 207 2.97 10.89 -2.70
C PRO A 207 3.08 12.30 -3.32
N ASN A 208 1.97 12.99 -3.52
CA ASN A 208 1.92 14.35 -4.06
C ASN A 208 2.01 15.43 -2.96
N ALA A 209 2.08 15.05 -1.68
CA ALA A 209 2.26 16.01 -0.61
C ALA A 209 3.65 16.66 -0.69
N SER A 210 3.79 17.91 -0.21
CA SER A 210 5.08 18.57 -0.08
C SER A 210 6.02 17.82 0.88
N ARG A 211 5.44 17.26 1.95
CA ARG A 211 6.05 16.30 2.87
C ARG A 211 5.02 15.28 3.31
N TYR A 212 5.49 14.10 3.67
CA TYR A 212 4.70 13.14 4.42
C TYR A 212 5.61 12.29 5.28
N GLU A 213 5.07 11.80 6.39
CA GLU A 213 5.75 10.87 7.28
C GLU A 213 4.81 9.76 7.72
N PHE A 214 5.38 8.57 7.90
CA PHE A 214 4.67 7.39 8.39
C PHE A 214 5.35 6.88 9.64
N SER A 215 4.56 6.48 10.64
CA SER A 215 5.12 5.77 11.79
C SER A 215 5.77 4.46 11.36
N GLY A 216 6.80 4.02 12.10
CA GLY A 216 7.46 2.74 11.84
C GLY A 216 6.50 1.55 11.79
N SER A 217 5.42 1.57 12.60
CA SER A 217 4.37 0.55 12.59
C SER A 217 3.53 0.54 11.32
N ILE A 218 3.28 1.70 10.70
CA ILE A 218 2.59 1.77 9.41
C ILE A 218 3.55 1.34 8.29
N TRP A 219 4.78 1.87 8.31
CA TRP A 219 5.81 1.58 7.32
C TRP A 219 6.16 0.09 7.23
N SER A 220 6.29 -0.60 8.37
CA SER A 220 6.65 -2.01 8.40
C SER A 220 5.66 -2.90 7.65
N ASN A 221 4.39 -2.49 7.61
CA ASN A 221 3.29 -3.19 6.98
C ASN A 221 3.18 -2.98 5.46
N PHE A 222 3.88 -1.98 4.92
CA PHE A 222 3.90 -1.76 3.48
C PHE A 222 4.60 -2.88 2.73
N ASP A 223 4.02 -3.27 1.60
CA ASP A 223 4.69 -4.12 0.64
C ASP A 223 5.85 -3.38 -0.04
N GLN A 224 6.67 -4.10 -0.80
CA GLN A 224 7.83 -3.49 -1.43
C GLN A 224 7.43 -2.44 -2.48
N LYS A 225 6.28 -2.59 -3.14
CA LYS A 225 5.81 -1.63 -4.15
C LYS A 225 5.45 -0.31 -3.48
N GLN A 226 4.70 -0.35 -2.39
CA GLN A 226 4.34 0.80 -1.56
C GLN A 226 5.59 1.48 -0.99
N LYS A 227 6.52 0.70 -0.42
CA LYS A 227 7.80 1.24 0.07
C LYS A 227 8.57 1.95 -1.03
N ASN A 228 8.61 1.41 -2.25
CA ASN A 228 9.28 2.07 -3.37
C ASN A 228 8.62 3.40 -3.74
N VAL A 229 7.28 3.45 -3.81
CA VAL A 229 6.54 4.69 -4.08
C VAL A 229 6.85 5.75 -3.01
N TYR A 230 6.78 5.38 -1.74
CA TYR A 230 6.99 6.32 -0.63
C TYR A 230 8.47 6.64 -0.33
N THR A 231 9.42 5.81 -0.78
CA THR A 231 10.85 6.14 -0.65
C THR A 231 11.29 7.12 -1.75
N ASN A 232 10.81 6.91 -2.97
CA ASN A 232 11.25 7.71 -4.12
C ASN A 232 10.76 9.17 -4.05
N HIS A 233 9.63 9.44 -3.41
CA HIS A 233 9.02 10.77 -3.35
C HIS A 233 9.58 11.69 -2.24
N ILE A 234 10.38 11.18 -1.29
CA ILE A 234 11.17 12.03 -0.38
C ILE A 234 12.20 12.87 -1.18
N THR A 235 12.48 12.50 -2.43
CA THR A 235 13.56 13.12 -3.25
C THR A 235 13.10 14.12 -4.32
N SER A 236 11.80 14.30 -4.57
CA SER A 236 11.31 15.20 -5.62
C SER A 236 11.12 16.65 -5.13
N GLY A 237 12.18 17.45 -5.25
CA GLY A 237 12.10 18.90 -5.52
C GLY A 237 12.16 19.88 -4.34
N LYS A 238 11.81 19.46 -3.13
CA LYS A 238 12.22 20.13 -1.89
C LYS A 238 13.06 19.10 -1.14
N ALA A 239 14.38 19.11 -1.31
CA ALA A 239 15.28 18.15 -0.63
C ALA A 239 15.89 18.72 0.66
N GLU A 240 15.45 19.90 1.11
CA GLU A 240 15.86 20.41 2.41
C GLU A 240 15.01 19.78 3.50
N ASP A 241 15.69 19.13 4.45
CA ASP A 241 15.11 18.59 5.67
C ASP A 241 14.13 19.61 6.28
N ASN A 242 12.85 19.25 6.40
CA ASN A 242 11.88 20.12 7.07
C ASN A 242 11.87 19.73 8.55
N ASN A 243 12.89 20.21 9.26
CA ASN A 243 13.09 19.92 10.68
C ASN A 243 11.85 20.24 11.52
N GLU A 244 11.08 21.27 11.18
CA GLU A 244 9.85 21.61 11.91
C GLU A 244 8.78 20.54 11.73
N PHE A 245 8.56 20.08 10.50
CA PHE A 245 7.59 19.01 10.21
C PHE A 245 8.00 17.69 10.86
N ASN A 246 9.27 17.31 10.72
CA ASN A 246 9.80 16.07 11.28
C ASN A 246 9.75 16.10 12.82
N THR A 247 10.19 17.21 13.43
CA THR A 247 10.09 17.40 14.90
C THR A 247 8.64 17.37 15.37
N TRP A 248 7.70 17.95 14.62
CA TRP A 248 6.28 17.90 14.96
C TRP A 248 5.72 16.47 14.90
N PHE A 249 6.15 15.67 13.92
CA PHE A 249 5.78 14.26 13.83
C PHE A 249 6.38 13.44 14.98
N ASP A 250 7.67 13.59 15.25
CA ASP A 250 8.39 12.84 16.28
C ASP A 250 7.89 13.16 17.70
N ASN A 251 7.54 14.42 17.95
CA ASN A 251 6.97 14.87 19.23
C ASN A 251 5.48 14.48 19.42
N SER A 252 4.87 13.76 18.47
CA SER A 252 3.45 13.40 18.55
C SER A 252 3.10 12.36 19.62
N THR A 253 4.12 11.77 20.27
CA THR A 253 3.92 10.77 21.31
C THR A 253 3.29 11.40 22.55
N HIS A 254 1.98 11.19 22.72
CA HIS A 254 1.30 11.51 23.96
C HIS A 254 1.26 10.26 24.84
N LYS A 255 1.83 10.35 26.04
CA LYS A 255 1.71 9.32 27.07
C LYS A 255 0.52 9.66 27.98
N GLN A 256 -0.33 8.68 28.29
CA GLN A 256 -1.24 8.80 29.43
C GLN A 256 -0.39 8.69 30.70
N ASP A 257 -0.42 9.74 31.52
CA ASP A 257 0.14 9.73 32.88
C ASP A 257 -0.69 8.84 33.82
#